data_AF-A0A086QNY5-F1
#
_entry.id   AF-A0A086QNY5-F1
#
_cell.length_a   1.000
_cell.length_b   1.000
_cell.length_c   1.000
_cell.angle_alpha   90.00
_cell.angle_beta   90.00
_cell.angle_gamma   90.00
#
_symmetry.space_group_name_H-M   'P 1'
#
loop_
_entity.id
_entity.type
_entity.pdbx_description
1 polymer ?
#
loop_
_entity_poly.entity_id
_entity_poly.type
_entity_poly.pdbx_seq_one_letter_code
_entity_poly.pdbx_strand_id
1 'polypeptide(L)'
;MRSANPSTPITHIDYKERFSDLHMVLYHEKKLLPLNPVCSVHYDKVKLGGLASDFYVPPNDGLSVYLFVSSLLGEKHPFSRHFFPEFYFEGCSAITKKQYRWYWNTMREALVDLVQSEEMTAAQFAEFQQALQDDPATAWTRELTFFENVETPMAGAVAKALAAGKAAAKKVESEKATEAQDEKSNYLETVMEQTEFWKAYLDADNLIALCRQLDAAELLPCLIFNFHRQEIRQMVLSMTKRLQQLQRDKYYGTEEAAYRTRLANKKRMEQYQAALAQREMEEKMRGLSWQQREAQGLGKNETGSLEDEGLPPPPIDIAEEIDPEFSFASLKAMGTNFDDIKDILERVKRRAVSATDRLLVEALRRGIGVYDNGLPKAFREAVDILYRIGYLRICICSNALALGMNMPCRTSVFAGDSFMLTPTMFKQSGGRAGRRGYDAAGYILFWEVPFSKINRLLEARLPIFGGDFPVSPMLTLRTLRYHEQLERLAVEGDVLNAAT
;
A
#
# COMPACT_ATOMS: atom_id res chain seq x y z
N MET A 1 -24.23 19.91 -11.29
CA MET A 1 -24.12 18.98 -12.45
C MET A 1 -23.96 19.84 -13.70
N ARG A 2 -22.77 19.85 -14.34
CA ARG A 2 -22.60 20.49 -15.66
C ARG A 2 -23.08 19.49 -16.71
N SER A 3 -24.09 19.84 -17.49
CA SER A 3 -24.62 19.01 -18.57
C SER A 3 -23.56 18.89 -19.67
N ALA A 4 -23.05 17.68 -19.89
CA ALA A 4 -22.18 17.39 -21.02
C ALA A 4 -22.97 17.56 -22.33
N ASN A 5 -22.41 18.29 -23.28
CA ASN A 5 -23.01 18.54 -24.59
C ASN A 5 -23.02 17.23 -25.41
N PRO A 6 -24.20 16.71 -25.83
CA PRO A 6 -24.33 15.39 -26.47
C PRO A 6 -23.68 15.28 -27.87
N SER A 7 -23.20 16.40 -28.41
CA SER A 7 -22.55 16.49 -29.73
C SER A 7 -21.02 16.34 -29.69
N THR A 8 -20.42 16.18 -28.51
CA THR A 8 -18.96 16.05 -28.39
C THR A 8 -18.56 14.61 -28.72
N PRO A 9 -17.65 14.36 -29.68
CA PRO A 9 -17.22 13.01 -30.00
C PRO A 9 -16.58 12.36 -28.77
N ILE A 10 -17.21 11.32 -28.25
CA ILE A 10 -16.69 10.54 -27.13
C ILE A 10 -15.58 9.66 -27.69
N THR A 11 -14.33 10.10 -27.53
CA THR A 11 -13.17 9.25 -27.80
C THR A 11 -13.05 8.23 -26.67
N HIS A 12 -13.30 6.96 -26.98
CA HIS A 12 -12.97 5.86 -26.09
C HIS A 12 -11.44 5.76 -25.99
N ILE A 13 -10.88 6.22 -24.87
CA ILE A 13 -9.46 6.08 -24.59
C ILE A 13 -9.27 4.82 -23.76
N ASP A 14 -8.86 3.75 -24.43
CA ASP A 14 -8.50 2.48 -23.81
C ASP A 14 -7.13 2.59 -23.14
N TYR A 15 -7.12 2.85 -21.84
CA TYR A 15 -5.88 2.81 -21.05
C TYR A 15 -5.55 1.36 -20.69
N LYS A 16 -4.80 0.68 -21.56
CA LYS A 16 -4.32 -0.70 -21.34
C LYS A 16 -3.11 -0.81 -20.41
N GLU A 17 -2.58 0.31 -19.90
CA GLU A 17 -1.29 0.35 -19.21
C GLU A 17 -1.42 0.53 -17.69
N ARG A 18 -0.69 -0.29 -16.93
CA ARG A 18 -0.30 0.05 -15.54
C ARG A 18 0.76 1.14 -15.59
N PHE A 19 0.42 2.32 -15.08
CA PHE A 19 1.27 3.52 -15.14
C PHE A 19 2.47 3.44 -14.18
N SER A 20 2.32 2.86 -12.99
CA SER A 20 3.39 2.71 -12.00
C SER A 20 4.19 1.43 -12.20
N ASP A 21 5.51 1.53 -12.08
CA ASP A 21 6.35 0.35 -11.80
C ASP A 21 6.11 -0.11 -10.37
N LEU A 22 6.18 -1.41 -10.12
CA LEU A 22 5.91 -2.01 -8.81
C LEU A 22 7.21 -2.60 -8.27
N HIS A 23 7.76 -1.98 -7.24
CA HIS A 23 8.93 -2.48 -6.53
C HIS A 23 8.48 -3.42 -5.41
N MET A 24 9.20 -4.52 -5.22
CA MET A 24 8.90 -5.49 -4.17
C MET A 24 9.90 -5.37 -3.03
N VAL A 25 9.39 -5.49 -1.81
CA VAL A 25 10.15 -5.31 -0.58
C VAL A 25 9.75 -6.41 0.40
N LEU A 26 10.73 -7.01 1.05
CA LEU A 26 10.57 -7.90 2.20
C LEU A 26 10.79 -7.07 3.47
N TYR A 27 9.92 -7.23 4.46
CA TYR A 27 10.12 -6.65 5.78
C TYR A 27 10.43 -7.76 6.79
N HIS A 28 11.65 -7.70 7.32
CA HIS A 28 12.17 -8.69 8.25
C HIS A 28 13.05 -7.99 9.30
N GLU A 29 12.90 -8.35 10.58
CA GLU A 29 13.66 -7.76 11.70
C GLU A 29 13.74 -6.22 11.70
N LYS A 30 12.62 -5.54 11.42
CA LYS A 30 12.54 -4.07 11.32
C LYS A 30 13.38 -3.46 10.20
N LYS A 31 13.71 -4.24 9.17
CA LYS A 31 14.44 -3.78 7.99
C LYS A 31 13.61 -4.00 6.73
N LEU A 32 13.71 -3.03 5.83
CA LEU A 32 13.15 -3.10 4.48
C LEU A 32 14.24 -3.63 3.56
N LEU A 33 14.01 -4.81 2.98
CA LEU A 33 14.93 -5.48 2.09
C LEU A 33 14.31 -5.50 0.69
N PRO A 34 14.95 -4.94 -0.34
CA PRO A 34 14.42 -5.03 -1.70
C PRO A 34 14.39 -6.51 -2.15
N LEU A 35 13.38 -6.85 -2.94
CA LEU A 35 13.22 -8.18 -3.53
C LEU A 35 13.12 -8.04 -5.05
N ASN A 36 14.08 -8.61 -5.78
CA ASN A 36 13.97 -8.71 -7.21
C ASN A 36 12.98 -9.85 -7.56
N PRO A 37 11.91 -9.58 -8.36
CA PRO A 37 10.92 -10.61 -8.70
C PRO A 37 11.50 -11.86 -9.37
N VAL A 38 12.64 -11.74 -10.06
CA VAL A 38 13.30 -12.86 -10.75
C VAL A 38 13.90 -13.86 -9.76
N CYS A 39 14.33 -13.41 -8.59
CA CYS A 39 14.84 -14.27 -7.51
C CYS A 39 13.73 -15.13 -6.88
N SER A 40 12.46 -14.80 -7.12
CA SER A 40 11.30 -15.56 -6.62
C SER A 40 10.78 -16.61 -7.61
N VAL A 41 11.50 -16.87 -8.70
CA VAL A 41 11.08 -17.83 -9.74
C VAL A 41 11.83 -19.15 -9.58
N HIS A 42 11.14 -20.29 -9.68
CA HIS A 42 11.76 -21.60 -9.66
C HIS A 42 12.18 -22.09 -11.05
N TYR A 43 13.40 -22.63 -11.14
CA TYR A 43 13.95 -23.21 -12.37
C TYR A 43 13.01 -24.25 -13.01
N ASP A 44 12.56 -25.24 -12.23
CA ASP A 44 11.72 -26.34 -12.74
C ASP A 44 10.39 -25.86 -13.30
N LYS A 45 9.83 -24.79 -12.73
CA LYS A 45 8.59 -24.20 -13.22
C LYS A 45 8.80 -23.41 -14.50
N VAL A 46 9.93 -22.71 -14.64
CA VAL A 46 10.30 -22.08 -15.91
C VAL A 46 10.53 -23.13 -16.98
N LYS A 47 11.18 -24.24 -16.63
CA LYS A 47 11.41 -25.36 -17.55
C LYS A 47 10.11 -26.01 -18.01
N LEU A 48 9.17 -26.29 -17.10
CA LEU A 48 7.93 -27.00 -17.44
C LEU A 48 6.83 -26.08 -18.01
N GLY A 49 6.76 -24.84 -17.56
CA GLY A 49 5.66 -23.92 -17.85
C GLY A 49 6.08 -22.53 -18.29
N GLY A 50 7.35 -22.17 -18.28
CA GLY A 50 7.81 -20.81 -18.59
C GLY A 50 7.35 -19.77 -17.57
N LEU A 51 7.62 -18.51 -17.90
CA LEU A 51 7.23 -17.34 -17.09
C LEU A 51 5.82 -16.85 -17.44
N ALA A 52 5.13 -16.23 -16.49
CA ALA A 52 3.82 -15.62 -16.74
C ALA A 52 3.92 -14.50 -17.79
N SER A 53 2.90 -14.38 -18.64
CA SER A 53 2.87 -13.36 -19.70
C SER A 53 2.87 -11.93 -19.16
N ASP A 54 2.39 -11.74 -17.93
CA ASP A 54 2.35 -10.46 -17.21
C ASP A 54 3.51 -10.28 -16.21
N PHE A 55 4.50 -11.19 -16.21
CA PHE A 55 5.71 -11.05 -15.40
C PHE A 55 6.55 -9.87 -15.92
N TYR A 56 6.66 -8.83 -15.10
CA TYR A 56 7.30 -7.56 -15.45
C TYR A 56 8.40 -7.21 -14.47
N VAL A 57 9.49 -6.68 -14.99
CA VAL A 57 10.66 -6.24 -14.24
C VAL A 57 11.00 -4.80 -14.67
N PRO A 58 11.24 -3.85 -13.74
CA PRO A 58 11.61 -2.47 -14.07
C PRO A 58 12.86 -2.36 -14.96
N PRO A 59 13.05 -1.27 -15.73
CA PRO A 59 14.18 -1.12 -16.66
C PRO A 59 15.56 -1.41 -16.08
N ASN A 60 15.82 -0.91 -14.87
CA ASN A 60 17.11 -1.10 -14.22
C ASN A 60 17.36 -2.58 -13.83
N ASP A 61 16.32 -3.24 -13.35
CA ASP A 61 16.39 -4.66 -12.98
C ASP A 61 16.49 -5.51 -14.25
N GLY A 62 15.81 -5.13 -15.33
CA GLY A 62 15.92 -5.79 -16.64
C GLY A 62 17.32 -5.68 -17.24
N LEU A 63 17.98 -4.52 -17.08
CA LEU A 63 19.38 -4.36 -17.45
C LEU A 63 20.28 -5.29 -16.63
N SER A 64 20.04 -5.38 -15.33
CA SER A 64 20.80 -6.26 -14.43
C SER A 64 20.65 -7.72 -14.87
N VAL A 65 19.42 -8.16 -15.16
CA VAL A 65 19.13 -9.49 -15.72
C VAL A 65 19.93 -9.74 -17.00
N TYR A 66 19.91 -8.80 -17.94
CA TYR A 66 20.67 -8.90 -19.19
C TYR A 66 22.17 -9.08 -18.93
N LEU A 67 22.77 -8.24 -18.07
CA LEU A 67 24.20 -8.24 -17.80
C LEU A 67 24.66 -9.58 -17.19
N PHE A 68 23.93 -10.09 -16.20
CA PHE A 68 24.29 -11.36 -15.56
C PHE A 68 24.15 -12.55 -16.51
N VAL A 69 23.05 -12.62 -17.26
CA VAL A 69 22.84 -13.72 -18.22
C VAL A 69 23.89 -13.65 -19.33
N SER A 70 24.23 -12.46 -19.81
CA SER A 70 25.29 -12.27 -20.81
C SER A 70 26.67 -12.64 -20.26
N SER A 71 26.92 -12.39 -18.97
CA SER A 71 28.18 -12.79 -18.31
C SER A 71 28.32 -14.32 -18.19
N LEU A 72 27.21 -15.03 -17.99
CA LEU A 72 27.18 -16.49 -17.88
C LEU A 72 27.32 -17.18 -19.25
N LEU A 73 26.65 -16.66 -20.28
CA LEU A 73 26.64 -17.25 -21.63
C LEU A 73 27.82 -16.77 -22.50
N GLY A 74 28.43 -15.65 -22.14
CA GLY A 74 29.51 -14.99 -22.89
C GLY A 74 29.02 -14.04 -23.98
N GLU A 75 29.89 -13.11 -24.38
CA GLU A 75 29.56 -12.01 -25.32
C GLU A 75 29.17 -12.47 -26.73
N LYS A 76 29.66 -13.65 -27.16
CA LYS A 76 29.39 -14.18 -28.50
C LYS A 76 28.05 -14.90 -28.61
N HIS A 77 27.38 -15.15 -27.49
CA HIS A 77 26.11 -15.86 -27.48
C HIS A 77 25.02 -15.04 -28.23
N PRO A 78 24.12 -15.68 -29.00
CA PRO A 78 23.02 -14.97 -29.66
C PRO A 78 22.20 -14.10 -28.70
N PHE A 79 21.95 -14.59 -27.48
CA PHE A 79 21.27 -13.82 -26.43
C PHE A 79 21.97 -12.48 -26.15
N SER A 80 23.26 -12.52 -25.79
CA SER A 80 24.06 -11.34 -25.46
C SER A 80 24.11 -10.35 -26.63
N ARG A 81 24.15 -10.84 -27.87
CA ARG A 81 24.22 -9.99 -29.06
C ARG A 81 22.87 -9.36 -29.42
N HIS A 82 21.78 -10.12 -29.35
CA HIS A 82 20.45 -9.65 -29.77
C HIS A 82 19.78 -8.73 -28.74
N PHE A 83 20.05 -8.95 -27.45
CA PHE A 83 19.46 -8.17 -26.37
C PHE A 83 20.38 -7.07 -25.84
N PHE A 84 21.52 -6.78 -26.49
CA PHE A 84 22.35 -5.65 -26.08
C PHE A 84 21.54 -4.33 -26.20
N PRO A 85 21.35 -3.57 -25.11
CA PRO A 85 20.43 -2.42 -25.11
C PRO A 85 20.78 -1.35 -26.14
N GLU A 86 22.07 -1.08 -26.38
CA GLU A 86 22.52 -0.10 -27.37
C GLU A 86 22.14 -0.51 -28.80
N PHE A 87 22.21 -1.82 -29.10
CA PHE A 87 21.79 -2.37 -30.39
C PHE A 87 20.26 -2.43 -30.51
N TYR A 88 19.55 -2.89 -29.48
CA TYR A 88 18.09 -3.05 -29.52
C TYR A 88 17.36 -1.70 -29.63
N PHE A 89 17.86 -0.67 -28.95
CA PHE A 89 17.27 0.67 -28.96
C PHE A 89 17.98 1.64 -29.90
N GLU A 90 18.75 1.14 -30.86
CA GLU A 90 19.41 1.97 -31.86
C GLU A 90 18.41 2.89 -32.58
N GLY A 91 18.74 4.17 -32.70
CA GLY A 91 17.86 5.19 -33.31
C GLY A 91 16.72 5.69 -32.42
N CYS A 92 16.57 5.20 -31.19
CA CYS A 92 15.63 5.75 -30.22
C CYS A 92 16.27 6.90 -29.43
N SER A 93 15.77 8.13 -29.59
CA SER A 93 16.25 9.30 -28.82
C SER A 93 15.87 9.24 -27.32
N ALA A 94 14.77 8.57 -27.00
CA ALA A 94 14.34 8.26 -25.64
C ALA A 94 13.59 6.93 -25.61
N ILE A 95 13.87 6.09 -24.62
CA ILE A 95 13.21 4.79 -24.46
C ILE A 95 11.87 5.01 -23.75
N THR A 96 10.78 4.77 -24.46
CA THR A 96 9.43 4.81 -23.89
C THR A 96 9.11 3.53 -23.12
N LYS A 97 8.21 3.60 -22.14
CA LYS A 97 7.75 2.43 -21.36
C LYS A 97 7.19 1.32 -22.25
N LYS A 98 6.53 1.70 -23.36
CA LYS A 98 6.01 0.76 -24.36
C LYS A 98 7.13 0.01 -25.07
N GLN A 99 8.18 0.72 -25.53
CA GLN A 99 9.34 0.09 -26.17
C GLN A 99 10.08 -0.83 -25.20
N TYR A 100 10.28 -0.40 -23.95
CA TYR A 100 10.89 -1.25 -22.93
C TYR A 100 10.09 -2.53 -22.66
N ARG A 101 8.75 -2.47 -22.62
CA ARG A 101 7.93 -3.69 -22.45
C ARG A 101 8.10 -4.69 -23.59
N TRP A 102 8.26 -4.20 -24.83
CA TRP A 102 8.53 -5.08 -25.96
C TRP A 102 9.88 -5.76 -25.80
N TYR A 103 10.92 -4.97 -25.52
CA TYR A 103 12.25 -5.48 -25.19
C TYR A 103 12.22 -6.54 -24.08
N TRP A 104 11.59 -6.22 -22.94
CA TRP A 104 11.48 -7.15 -21.82
C TRP A 104 10.72 -8.43 -22.18
N ASN A 105 9.60 -8.33 -22.90
CA ASN A 105 8.82 -9.51 -23.27
C ASN A 105 9.62 -10.46 -24.17
N THR A 106 10.35 -9.92 -25.16
CA THR A 106 11.20 -10.72 -26.04
C THR A 106 12.39 -11.32 -25.28
N MET A 107 13.04 -10.54 -24.40
CA MET A 107 14.15 -11.04 -23.57
C MET A 107 13.67 -12.11 -22.60
N ARG A 108 12.49 -11.95 -21.99
CA ARG A 108 11.86 -12.93 -21.11
C ARG A 108 11.58 -14.24 -21.86
N GLU A 109 11.05 -14.18 -23.07
CA GLU A 109 10.82 -15.38 -23.90
C GLU A 109 12.14 -16.09 -24.20
N ALA A 110 13.18 -15.34 -24.60
CA ALA A 110 14.50 -15.93 -24.79
C ALA A 110 15.08 -16.54 -23.51
N LEU A 111 14.85 -15.94 -22.33
CA LEU A 111 15.25 -16.52 -21.04
C LEU A 111 14.52 -17.83 -20.74
N VAL A 112 13.22 -17.91 -21.07
CA VAL A 112 12.45 -19.15 -20.96
C VAL A 112 13.02 -20.20 -21.91
N ASP A 113 13.32 -19.83 -23.15
CA ASP A 113 13.89 -20.75 -24.15
C ASP A 113 15.26 -21.28 -23.72
N LEU A 114 16.13 -20.45 -23.13
CA LEU A 114 17.43 -20.87 -22.57
C LEU A 114 17.27 -21.94 -21.48
N VAL A 115 16.25 -21.82 -20.62
CA VAL A 115 15.96 -22.81 -19.57
C VAL A 115 15.34 -24.08 -20.15
N GLN A 116 14.42 -23.94 -21.10
CA GLN A 116 13.70 -25.07 -21.70
C GLN A 116 14.58 -25.92 -22.62
N SER A 117 15.53 -25.29 -23.31
CA SER A 117 16.54 -25.94 -24.15
C SER A 117 17.71 -26.54 -23.35
N GLU A 118 17.75 -26.34 -22.04
CA GLU A 118 18.86 -26.73 -21.15
C GLU A 118 20.20 -26.05 -21.47
N GLU A 119 20.20 -24.96 -22.25
CA GLU A 119 21.39 -24.11 -22.46
C GLU A 119 21.84 -23.41 -21.17
N MET A 120 20.88 -23.12 -20.28
CA MET A 120 21.14 -22.64 -18.93
C MET A 120 20.73 -23.71 -17.91
N THR A 121 21.71 -24.27 -17.20
CA THR A 121 21.49 -25.32 -16.19
C THR A 121 20.88 -24.76 -14.90
N ALA A 122 20.31 -25.64 -14.06
CA ALA A 122 19.77 -25.25 -12.75
C ALA A 122 20.82 -24.57 -11.85
N ALA A 123 22.07 -25.04 -11.89
CA ALA A 123 23.17 -24.45 -11.13
C ALA A 123 23.51 -23.02 -11.62
N GLN A 124 23.59 -22.82 -12.94
CA GLN A 124 23.82 -21.50 -13.53
C GLN A 124 22.64 -20.55 -13.27
N PHE A 125 21.41 -21.07 -13.25
CA PHE A 125 20.23 -20.27 -12.90
C PHE A 125 20.26 -19.82 -11.44
N ALA A 126 20.69 -20.68 -10.52
CA ALA A 126 20.87 -20.33 -9.12
C ALA A 126 22.00 -19.29 -8.93
N GLU A 127 23.13 -19.46 -9.64
CA GLU A 127 24.24 -18.49 -9.64
C GLU A 127 23.79 -17.12 -10.17
N PHE A 128 23.00 -17.12 -11.26
CA PHE A 128 22.35 -15.93 -11.80
C PHE A 128 21.46 -15.23 -10.76
N GLN A 129 20.59 -15.97 -10.09
CA GLN A 129 19.68 -15.42 -9.08
C GLN A 129 20.43 -14.86 -7.88
N GLN A 130 21.49 -15.56 -7.45
CA GLN A 130 22.36 -15.11 -6.38
C GLN A 130 23.10 -13.82 -6.77
N ALA A 131 23.70 -13.77 -7.96
CA ALA A 131 24.40 -12.58 -8.45
C ALA A 131 23.46 -11.37 -8.55
N LEU A 132 22.22 -11.58 -9.01
CA LEU A 132 21.21 -10.53 -9.12
C LEU A 132 20.82 -9.93 -7.77
N GLN A 133 20.86 -10.73 -6.70
CA GLN A 133 20.52 -10.34 -5.35
C GLN A 133 21.70 -9.85 -4.52
N ASP A 134 22.91 -10.32 -4.80
CA ASP A 134 24.11 -9.98 -4.04
C ASP A 134 24.85 -8.77 -4.63
N ASP A 135 24.59 -8.37 -5.89
CA ASP A 135 25.35 -7.31 -6.56
C ASP A 135 25.03 -5.89 -6.04
N PRO A 136 26.01 -5.21 -5.40
CA PRO A 136 25.88 -3.85 -4.92
C PRO A 136 25.92 -2.75 -6.01
N ALA A 137 26.11 -3.11 -7.29
CA ALA A 137 26.20 -2.17 -8.42
C ALA A 137 24.89 -1.97 -9.20
N THR A 138 23.86 -2.74 -8.89
CA THR A 138 22.52 -2.67 -9.50
C THR A 138 21.77 -1.39 -9.08
N ALA A 139 20.81 -0.88 -9.88
CA ALA A 139 20.09 0.34 -9.46
C ALA A 139 19.22 0.13 -8.21
N TRP A 140 18.84 -1.12 -7.91
CA TRP A 140 18.15 -1.49 -6.68
C TRP A 140 19.04 -1.31 -5.43
N THR A 141 20.37 -1.42 -5.58
CA THR A 141 21.34 -1.07 -4.54
C THR A 141 21.67 0.42 -4.48
N ARG A 142 21.41 1.20 -5.54
CA ARG A 142 21.47 2.68 -5.46
C ARG A 142 20.29 3.28 -4.69
N GLU A 143 19.12 2.67 -4.73
CA GLU A 143 18.01 3.01 -3.82
C GLU A 143 18.31 2.63 -2.36
N LEU A 144 19.35 1.84 -2.07
CA LEU A 144 19.84 1.63 -0.69
C LEU A 144 20.53 2.87 -0.11
N THR A 145 21.00 3.82 -0.94
CA THR A 145 21.51 5.12 -0.44
C THR A 145 20.43 5.92 0.29
N PHE A 146 19.15 5.62 0.03
CA PHE A 146 18.00 6.15 0.77
C PHE A 146 17.89 5.58 2.21
N PHE A 147 18.62 4.50 2.53
CA PHE A 147 18.61 3.80 3.82
C PHE A 147 20.00 3.74 4.50
N GLU A 148 20.92 4.64 4.14
CA GLU A 148 22.32 4.63 4.60
C GLU A 148 22.57 4.91 6.10
N ASN A 149 21.53 5.21 6.89
CA ASN A 149 21.72 5.54 8.32
C ASN A 149 21.67 4.32 9.27
N VAL A 150 21.91 3.10 8.80
CA VAL A 150 22.03 1.94 9.69
C VAL A 150 23.18 1.04 9.27
N GLU A 151 24.34 1.21 9.91
CA GLU A 151 25.34 0.14 9.99
C GLU A 151 24.67 -1.06 10.67
N THR A 152 24.33 -2.11 9.93
CA THR A 152 23.64 -3.28 10.51
C THR A 152 24.51 -4.53 10.56
N PRO A 153 24.37 -5.35 11.62
CA PRO A 153 24.95 -6.69 11.72
C PRO A 153 24.59 -7.65 10.57
N MET A 154 23.61 -7.32 9.72
CA MET A 154 23.24 -8.12 8.54
C MET A 154 24.22 -7.93 7.39
N ALA A 155 24.75 -6.72 7.15
CA ALA A 155 25.84 -6.56 6.19
C ALA A 155 27.05 -7.41 6.61
N GLY A 156 27.30 -7.48 7.93
CA GLY A 156 28.29 -8.38 8.53
C GLY A 156 27.91 -9.86 8.45
N ALA A 157 26.65 -10.24 8.70
CA ALA A 157 26.19 -11.64 8.68
C ALA A 157 26.10 -12.19 7.25
N VAL A 158 25.64 -11.38 6.29
CA VAL A 158 25.64 -11.67 4.85
C VAL A 158 27.09 -11.77 4.35
N ALA A 159 27.98 -10.86 4.73
CA ALA A 159 29.41 -10.99 4.42
C ALA A 159 30.05 -12.25 5.04
N LYS A 160 29.64 -12.64 6.26
CA LYS A 160 30.14 -13.85 6.95
C LYS A 160 29.56 -15.14 6.36
N ALA A 161 28.31 -15.12 5.92
CA ALA A 161 27.64 -16.23 5.21
C ALA A 161 28.21 -16.41 3.80
N LEU A 162 28.47 -15.31 3.08
CA LEU A 162 29.16 -15.31 1.78
C LEU A 162 30.62 -15.81 1.90
N ALA A 163 31.32 -15.45 2.98
CA ALA A 163 32.67 -15.97 3.27
C ALA A 163 32.66 -17.46 3.67
N ALA A 164 31.66 -17.90 4.45
CA ALA A 164 31.47 -19.30 4.82
C ALA A 164 31.07 -20.17 3.62
N GLY A 165 30.25 -19.65 2.71
CA GLY A 165 29.90 -20.29 1.43
C GLY A 165 31.11 -20.45 0.51
N LYS A 166 32.01 -19.47 0.45
CA LYS A 166 33.30 -19.59 -0.28
C LYS A 166 34.24 -20.64 0.34
N ALA A 167 34.22 -20.80 1.67
CA ALA A 167 35.00 -21.84 2.34
C ALA A 167 34.40 -23.25 2.15
N ALA A 168 33.07 -23.36 2.05
CA ALA A 168 32.37 -24.61 1.73
C ALA A 168 32.57 -25.00 0.25
N ALA A 169 32.46 -24.06 -0.68
CA ALA A 169 32.72 -24.29 -2.10
C ALA A 169 34.16 -24.75 -2.38
N LYS A 170 35.13 -24.31 -1.58
CA LYS A 170 36.53 -24.77 -1.68
C LYS A 170 36.78 -26.16 -1.06
N LYS A 171 35.82 -26.70 -0.31
CA LYS A 171 35.89 -28.03 0.33
C LYS A 171 35.12 -29.10 -0.45
N VAL A 172 34.24 -28.71 -1.37
CA VAL A 172 33.43 -29.62 -2.19
C VAL A 172 34.20 -30.13 -3.44
N GLU A 173 35.37 -29.59 -3.74
CA GLU A 173 36.25 -30.12 -4.80
C GLU A 173 36.97 -31.43 -4.43
N SER A 174 36.82 -31.97 -3.20
CA SER A 174 37.56 -33.18 -2.80
C SER A 174 36.76 -34.45 -2.51
N GLU A 175 35.43 -34.46 -2.46
CA GLU A 175 34.70 -35.71 -2.19
C GLU A 175 33.38 -35.81 -3.00
N LYS A 176 33.34 -36.76 -3.94
CA LYS A 176 32.14 -37.19 -4.67
C LYS A 176 31.48 -38.39 -3.98
N ALA A 177 30.16 -38.45 -4.13
CA ALA A 177 29.20 -39.48 -3.71
C ALA A 177 28.90 -39.47 -2.20
N THR A 178 27.65 -39.33 -1.74
CA THR A 178 26.51 -40.20 -2.05
C THR A 178 25.18 -39.54 -1.63
N GLU A 179 24.09 -40.01 -2.21
CA GLU A 179 22.67 -39.86 -1.82
C GLU A 179 21.89 -38.63 -2.32
N ALA A 180 20.88 -38.96 -3.15
CA ALA A 180 19.88 -38.07 -3.70
C ALA A 180 18.96 -37.54 -2.60
N GLN A 181 18.98 -36.23 -2.42
CA GLN A 181 17.95 -35.46 -1.73
C GLN A 181 17.51 -34.35 -2.68
N ASP A 182 16.19 -34.15 -2.80
CA ASP A 182 15.54 -33.14 -3.63
C ASP A 182 16.29 -31.79 -3.58
N GLU A 183 16.96 -31.45 -4.67
CA GLU A 183 17.70 -30.20 -4.83
C GLU A 183 16.71 -29.04 -4.85
N LYS A 184 16.56 -28.35 -3.71
CA LYS A 184 15.78 -27.12 -3.58
C LYS A 184 16.38 -26.06 -4.49
N SER A 185 15.69 -25.72 -5.57
CA SER A 185 16.19 -24.89 -6.66
C SER A 185 16.20 -23.38 -6.39
N ASN A 186 15.89 -22.92 -5.16
CA ASN A 186 15.94 -21.50 -4.81
C ASN A 186 16.72 -21.26 -3.50
N TYR A 187 17.84 -20.55 -3.61
CA TYR A 187 18.72 -20.20 -2.49
C TYR A 187 17.99 -19.42 -1.38
N LEU A 188 17.12 -18.48 -1.74
CA LEU A 188 16.38 -17.68 -0.76
C LEU A 188 15.38 -18.50 0.05
N GLU A 189 14.81 -19.52 -0.57
CA GLU A 189 13.91 -20.44 0.14
C GLU A 189 14.68 -21.19 1.23
N THR A 190 15.90 -21.64 0.94
CA THR A 190 16.78 -22.30 1.92
C THR A 190 17.16 -21.36 3.09
N VAL A 191 17.41 -20.07 2.80
CA VAL A 191 17.75 -19.06 3.82
C VAL A 191 16.52 -18.68 4.68
N MET A 192 15.33 -18.58 4.06
CA MET A 192 14.11 -18.13 4.74
C MET A 192 13.28 -19.27 5.37
N GLU A 193 13.45 -20.53 4.99
CA GLU A 193 12.78 -21.66 5.65
C GLU A 193 13.22 -21.86 7.11
N GLN A 194 14.36 -21.29 7.51
CA GLN A 194 14.83 -21.30 8.89
C GLN A 194 14.19 -20.21 9.76
N THR A 195 13.39 -19.30 9.18
CA THR A 195 12.70 -18.25 9.96
C THR A 195 11.38 -18.73 10.52
N GLU A 196 11.28 -18.80 11.85
CA GLU A 196 10.02 -19.02 12.55
C GLU A 196 9.14 -17.77 12.45
N PHE A 197 7.88 -17.95 12.03
CA PHE A 197 6.90 -16.86 11.90
C PHE A 197 6.14 -16.69 13.23
N TRP A 198 6.56 -15.70 14.03
CA TRP A 198 5.99 -15.43 15.35
C TRP A 198 4.77 -14.51 15.34
N LYS A 199 4.29 -14.12 14.15
CA LYS A 199 3.28 -13.06 13.98
C LYS A 199 3.73 -11.73 14.59
N ALA A 200 4.99 -11.34 14.33
CA ALA A 200 5.53 -10.05 14.74
C ALA A 200 4.70 -8.86 14.21
N TYR A 201 3.91 -9.05 13.16
CA TYR A 201 2.94 -8.06 12.67
C TYR A 201 1.78 -7.75 13.60
N LEU A 202 1.50 -8.61 14.58
CA LEU A 202 0.49 -8.35 15.62
C LEU A 202 1.01 -7.49 16.75
N ASP A 203 2.33 -7.42 16.92
CA ASP A 203 2.97 -6.57 17.91
C ASP A 203 2.85 -5.10 17.52
N ALA A 204 2.39 -4.29 18.47
CA ALA A 204 2.10 -2.88 18.23
C ALA A 204 3.38 -2.08 17.96
N ASP A 205 4.49 -2.38 18.65
CA ASP A 205 5.73 -1.64 18.50
C ASP A 205 6.37 -1.92 17.13
N ASN A 206 6.31 -3.16 16.65
CA ASN A 206 6.75 -3.51 15.30
C ASN A 206 5.90 -2.87 14.21
N LEU A 207 4.57 -2.82 14.39
CA LEU A 207 3.65 -2.19 13.43
C LEU A 207 3.85 -0.67 13.37
N ILE A 208 4.04 -0.02 14.52
CA ILE A 208 4.38 1.40 14.59
C ILE A 208 5.73 1.67 13.95
N ALA A 209 6.73 0.82 14.20
CA ALA A 209 8.06 0.95 13.60
C ALA A 209 8.01 0.89 12.07
N LEU A 210 7.29 -0.10 11.51
CA LEU A 210 7.08 -0.19 10.06
C LEU A 210 6.42 1.08 9.52
N CYS A 211 5.32 1.52 10.15
CA CYS A 211 4.58 2.70 9.69
C CYS A 211 5.42 3.99 9.76
N ARG A 212 6.28 4.14 10.77
CA ARG A 212 7.22 5.26 10.90
C ARG A 212 8.32 5.21 9.83
N GLN A 213 8.84 4.02 9.52
CA GLN A 213 9.80 3.85 8.43
C GLN A 213 9.18 4.22 7.08
N LEU A 214 7.95 3.77 6.83
CA LEU A 214 7.23 4.14 5.61
C LEU A 214 6.93 5.64 5.55
N ASP A 215 6.63 6.29 6.68
CA ASP A 215 6.41 7.74 6.73
C ASP A 215 7.70 8.53 6.46
N ALA A 216 8.80 8.16 7.13
CA ALA A 216 10.12 8.75 6.92
C ALA A 216 10.61 8.58 5.47
N ALA A 217 10.24 7.48 4.82
CA ALA A 217 10.52 7.19 3.43
C ALA A 217 9.54 7.84 2.43
N GLU A 218 8.58 8.64 2.92
CA GLU A 218 7.47 9.21 2.16
C GLU A 218 6.59 8.17 1.43
N LEU A 219 6.66 6.89 1.80
CA LEU A 219 5.95 5.77 1.17
C LEU A 219 4.47 5.62 1.59
N LEU A 220 3.94 6.61 2.32
CA LEU A 220 2.52 6.73 2.65
C LEU A 220 1.76 7.53 1.56
N PRO A 221 0.46 7.25 1.32
CA PRO A 221 -0.42 6.38 2.08
C PRO A 221 -0.19 4.89 1.80
N CYS A 222 -0.40 4.04 2.79
CA CYS A 222 -0.27 2.60 2.67
C CYS A 222 -1.56 1.83 3.02
N LEU A 223 -1.75 0.69 2.34
CA LEU A 223 -2.79 -0.30 2.64
C LEU A 223 -2.12 -1.55 3.18
N ILE A 224 -2.48 -1.95 4.41
CA ILE A 224 -1.97 -3.15 5.06
C ILE A 224 -3.01 -4.25 4.99
N PHE A 225 -2.76 -5.24 4.13
CA PHE A 225 -3.61 -6.39 3.94
C PHE A 225 -3.24 -7.50 4.93
N ASN A 226 -4.20 -7.88 5.75
CA ASN A 226 -4.19 -9.13 6.51
C ASN A 226 -5.53 -9.83 6.26
N PHE A 227 -5.50 -11.13 5.97
CA PHE A 227 -6.71 -11.84 5.55
C PHE A 227 -7.50 -12.49 6.70
N HIS A 228 -7.04 -12.30 7.93
CA HIS A 228 -7.71 -12.74 9.15
C HIS A 228 -8.37 -11.56 9.87
N ARG A 229 -9.71 -11.55 9.92
CA ARG A 229 -10.47 -10.43 10.49
C ARG A 229 -10.15 -10.14 11.96
N GLN A 230 -9.89 -11.18 12.75
CA GLN A 230 -9.52 -11.03 14.16
C GLN A 230 -8.17 -10.32 14.30
N GLU A 231 -7.20 -10.68 13.46
CA GLU A 231 -5.86 -10.09 13.43
C GLU A 231 -5.91 -8.62 13.02
N ILE A 232 -6.67 -8.26 11.98
CA ILE A 232 -6.87 -6.85 11.58
C ILE A 232 -7.38 -6.00 12.75
N ARG A 233 -8.40 -6.49 13.47
CA ARG A 233 -8.95 -5.75 14.62
C ARG A 233 -7.90 -5.65 15.72
N GLN A 234 -7.18 -6.73 16.01
CA GLN A 234 -6.11 -6.72 17.00
C GLN A 234 -5.04 -5.70 16.66
N MET A 235 -4.52 -5.70 15.42
CA MET A 235 -3.48 -4.79 14.95
C MET A 235 -3.85 -3.33 15.19
N VAL A 236 -5.08 -2.93 14.80
CA VAL A 236 -5.52 -1.53 14.94
C VAL A 236 -5.70 -1.17 16.41
N LEU A 237 -6.33 -2.03 17.19
CA LEU A 237 -6.62 -1.77 18.59
C LEU A 237 -5.35 -1.75 19.44
N SER A 238 -4.41 -2.67 19.21
CA SER A 238 -3.13 -2.73 19.90
C SER A 238 -2.27 -1.51 19.54
N MET A 239 -2.17 -1.17 18.25
CA MET A 239 -1.46 0.01 17.76
C MET A 239 -2.03 1.30 18.36
N THR A 240 -3.35 1.46 18.35
CA THR A 240 -4.00 2.69 18.87
C THR A 240 -3.77 2.83 20.37
N LYS A 241 -3.96 1.76 21.15
CA LYS A 241 -3.68 1.77 22.58
C LYS A 241 -2.22 2.08 22.86
N ARG A 242 -1.31 1.50 22.07
CA ARG A 242 0.13 1.72 22.23
C ARG A 242 0.52 3.17 21.92
N LEU A 243 -0.03 3.77 20.86
CA LEU A 243 0.19 5.19 20.55
C LEU A 243 -0.35 6.10 21.66
N GLN A 244 -1.53 5.80 22.22
CA GLN A 244 -2.07 6.53 23.37
C GLN A 244 -1.17 6.41 24.59
N GLN A 245 -0.63 5.22 24.85
CA GLN A 245 0.30 4.99 25.95
C GLN A 245 1.60 5.78 25.75
N LEU A 246 2.24 5.68 24.58
CA LEU A 246 3.46 6.41 24.27
C LEU A 246 3.26 7.94 24.36
N GLN A 247 2.10 8.43 23.93
CA GLN A 247 1.73 9.83 24.12
C GLN A 247 1.58 10.18 25.60
N ARG A 248 0.87 9.36 26.38
CA ARG A 248 0.71 9.58 27.82
C ARG A 248 2.07 9.57 28.53
N ASP A 249 2.97 8.66 28.16
CA ASP A 249 4.30 8.54 28.71
C ASP A 249 5.18 9.76 28.37
N LYS A 250 5.03 10.37 27.19
CA LYS A 250 5.71 11.64 26.84
C LYS A 250 5.32 12.78 27.78
N TYR A 251 4.04 12.89 28.14
CA TYR A 251 3.54 14.01 28.95
C TYR A 251 3.57 13.77 30.46
N TYR A 252 3.43 12.51 30.89
CA TYR A 252 3.27 12.13 32.31
C TYR A 252 4.17 10.98 32.76
N GLY A 253 5.04 10.44 31.89
CA GLY A 253 5.88 9.29 32.23
C GLY A 253 7.03 9.60 33.20
N THR A 254 7.53 10.84 33.20
CA THR A 254 8.54 11.32 34.16
C THR A 254 7.97 12.45 35.02
N GLU A 255 8.50 12.61 36.23
CA GLU A 255 8.07 13.69 37.14
C GLU A 255 8.31 15.08 36.53
N GLU A 256 9.42 15.26 35.81
CA GLU A 256 9.73 16.49 35.09
C GLU A 256 8.74 16.78 33.96
N ALA A 257 8.40 15.77 33.15
CA ALA A 257 7.43 15.92 32.07
C ALA A 257 6.04 16.24 32.64
N ALA A 258 5.62 15.56 33.69
CA ALA A 258 4.34 15.80 34.36
C ALA A 258 4.25 17.24 34.91
N TYR A 259 5.33 17.75 35.48
CA TYR A 259 5.39 19.14 35.94
C TYR A 259 5.25 20.13 34.78
N ARG A 260 5.99 19.92 33.67
CA ARG A 260 5.91 20.77 32.47
C ARG A 260 4.50 20.75 31.87
N THR A 261 3.87 19.58 31.77
CA THR A 261 2.50 19.43 31.26
C THR A 261 1.48 20.15 32.12
N ARG A 262 1.54 19.99 33.45
CA ARG A 262 0.63 20.69 34.39
C ARG A 262 0.79 22.21 34.30
N LEU A 263 2.03 22.71 34.21
CA LEU A 263 2.30 24.13 34.06
C LEU A 263 1.73 24.67 32.73
N ALA A 264 1.91 23.93 31.64
CA ALA A 264 1.38 24.29 30.33
C ALA A 264 -0.16 24.30 30.30
N ASN A 265 -0.80 23.28 30.88
CA ASN A 265 -2.26 23.22 31.03
C ASN A 265 -2.79 24.38 31.88
N LYS A 266 -2.12 24.69 33.00
CA LYS A 266 -2.49 25.84 33.85
C LYS A 266 -2.45 27.15 33.07
N LYS A 267 -1.36 27.38 32.32
CA LYS A 267 -1.20 28.57 31.48
C LYS A 267 -2.28 28.68 30.39
N ARG A 268 -2.63 27.57 29.73
CA ARG A 268 -3.72 27.53 28.73
C ARG A 268 -5.08 27.86 29.36
N MET A 269 -5.36 27.33 30.55
CA MET A 269 -6.60 27.63 31.28
C MET A 269 -6.68 29.09 31.73
N GLU A 270 -5.57 29.67 32.21
CA GLU A 270 -5.49 31.10 32.54
C GLU A 270 -5.71 31.99 31.30
N GLN A 271 -5.12 31.61 30.15
CA GLN A 271 -5.36 32.30 28.87
C GLN A 271 -6.83 32.24 28.45
N TYR A 272 -7.46 31.08 28.56
CA TYR A 272 -8.88 30.90 28.25
C TYR A 272 -9.78 31.74 29.18
N GLN A 273 -9.49 31.76 30.48
CA GLN A 273 -10.23 32.60 31.44
C GLN A 273 -10.05 34.09 31.17
N ALA A 274 -8.85 34.54 30.81
CA ALA A 274 -8.59 35.92 30.42
C ALA A 274 -9.38 36.30 29.16
N ALA A 275 -9.43 35.42 28.15
CA ALA A 275 -10.22 35.64 26.94
C ALA A 275 -11.73 35.71 27.22
N LEU A 276 -12.25 34.85 28.10
CA LEU A 276 -13.65 34.93 28.55
C LEU A 276 -13.95 36.26 29.26
N ALA A 277 -13.08 36.70 30.17
CA ALA A 277 -13.25 37.95 30.89
C ALA A 277 -13.20 39.17 29.95
N GLN A 278 -12.35 39.15 28.92
CA GLN A 278 -12.30 40.17 27.86
C GLN A 278 -13.61 40.22 27.07
N ARG A 279 -14.12 39.08 26.61
CA ARG A 279 -15.37 39.01 25.84
C ARG A 279 -16.58 39.42 26.68
N GLU A 280 -16.62 39.05 27.97
CA GLU A 280 -17.66 39.53 28.90
C GLU A 280 -17.60 41.05 29.10
N MET A 281 -16.41 41.65 29.18
CA MET A 281 -16.26 43.10 29.22
C MET A 281 -16.74 43.74 27.92
N GLU A 282 -16.39 43.18 26.76
CA GLU A 282 -16.83 43.65 25.44
C GLU A 282 -18.36 43.59 25.28
N GLU A 283 -19.01 42.50 25.70
CA GLU A 283 -20.47 42.36 25.67
C GLU A 283 -21.16 43.35 26.61
N LYS A 284 -20.63 43.56 27.82
CA LYS A 284 -21.12 44.59 28.75
C LYS A 284 -20.97 45.99 28.14
N MET A 285 -19.87 46.28 27.46
CA MET A 285 -19.63 47.54 26.75
C MET A 285 -20.53 47.69 25.50
N ARG A 286 -20.90 46.57 24.86
CA ARG A 286 -21.85 46.52 23.75
C ARG A 286 -23.28 46.84 24.20
N GLY A 287 -23.65 46.45 25.42
CA GLY A 287 -24.96 46.69 26.04
C GLY A 287 -25.19 48.09 26.66
N LEU A 288 -24.16 48.94 26.74
CA LEU A 288 -24.27 50.29 27.31
C LEU A 288 -25.01 51.27 26.38
N SER A 289 -25.82 52.14 26.98
CA SER A 289 -26.55 53.23 26.31
C SER A 289 -25.59 54.28 25.73
N TRP A 290 -26.01 54.95 24.65
CA TRP A 290 -25.21 55.96 23.94
C TRP A 290 -24.61 57.04 24.85
N GLN A 291 -25.36 57.51 25.86
CA GLN A 291 -24.90 58.51 26.84
C GLN A 291 -23.76 58.01 27.76
N GLN A 292 -23.66 56.71 28.01
CA GLN A 292 -22.61 56.11 28.84
C GLN A 292 -21.31 55.88 28.06
N ARG A 293 -21.39 55.75 26.73
CA ARG A 293 -20.23 55.58 25.84
C ARG A 293 -19.43 56.88 25.66
N GLU A 294 -20.09 58.03 25.66
CA GLU A 294 -19.42 59.33 25.59
C GLU A 294 -18.67 59.67 26.89
N ALA A 295 -19.21 59.30 28.05
CA ALA A 295 -18.56 59.53 29.35
C ALA A 295 -17.24 58.74 29.54
N GLN A 296 -17.02 57.68 28.75
CA GLN A 296 -15.79 56.88 28.76
C GLN A 296 -14.84 57.18 27.58
N GLY A 297 -15.15 58.16 26.72
CA GLY A 297 -14.23 58.67 25.69
C GLY A 297 -14.05 57.82 24.43
N LEU A 298 -14.99 56.91 24.12
CA LEU A 298 -14.90 56.01 22.95
C LEU A 298 -15.48 56.64 21.67
N GLY A 299 -14.64 56.82 20.65
CA GLY A 299 -15.00 57.40 19.35
C GLY A 299 -15.72 56.44 18.39
N LYS A 300 -16.46 57.00 17.44
CA LYS A 300 -17.51 56.36 16.60
C LYS A 300 -17.06 55.24 15.63
N ASN A 301 -15.79 54.86 15.57
CA ASN A 301 -15.24 54.08 14.44
C ASN A 301 -14.65 52.70 14.76
N GLU A 302 -14.79 52.17 15.97
CA GLU A 302 -14.24 50.85 16.33
C GLU A 302 -15.32 49.79 16.53
N THR A 303 -16.21 49.63 15.55
CA THR A 303 -17.11 48.47 15.49
C THR A 303 -16.63 47.56 14.38
N GLY A 304 -15.54 46.84 14.65
CA GLY A 304 -15.09 45.73 13.82
C GLY A 304 -16.14 44.63 13.85
N SER A 305 -16.66 44.28 12.69
CA SER A 305 -17.48 43.09 12.46
C SER A 305 -16.63 41.85 12.71
N LEU A 306 -16.60 41.39 13.96
CA LEU A 306 -16.10 40.07 14.32
C LEU A 306 -17.24 39.08 14.09
N GLU A 307 -16.99 38.11 13.22
CA GLU A 307 -17.86 36.98 12.94
C GLU A 307 -18.24 36.30 14.26
N ASP A 308 -19.50 35.86 14.37
CA ASP A 308 -20.05 35.17 15.55
C ASP A 308 -19.49 33.74 15.63
N GLU A 309 -18.17 33.61 15.73
CA GLU A 309 -17.55 32.40 16.19
C GLU A 309 -17.89 32.27 17.69
N GLY A 310 -18.79 31.33 17.99
CA GLY A 310 -19.17 31.01 19.36
C GLY A 310 -17.97 30.75 20.26
N LEU A 311 -18.17 30.77 21.59
CA LEU A 311 -17.07 30.50 22.54
C LEU A 311 -16.31 29.22 22.15
N PRO A 312 -14.98 29.28 21.98
CA PRO A 312 -14.20 28.06 21.82
C PRO A 312 -14.40 27.20 23.07
N PRO A 313 -14.48 25.87 22.94
CA PRO A 313 -14.65 24.99 24.09
C PRO A 313 -13.47 25.15 25.07
N PRO A 314 -13.68 24.86 26.37
CA PRO A 314 -12.60 24.96 27.35
C PRO A 314 -11.41 24.09 26.95
N PRO A 315 -10.16 24.57 27.13
CA PRO A 315 -8.97 23.80 26.82
C PRO A 315 -8.99 22.46 27.54
N ILE A 316 -8.79 21.39 26.78
CA ILE A 316 -8.64 20.04 27.31
C ILE A 316 -7.17 19.86 27.71
N ASP A 317 -6.86 18.85 28.53
CA ASP A 317 -5.47 18.48 28.81
C ASP A 317 -4.69 18.28 27.49
N ILE A 318 -3.52 18.90 27.37
CA ILE A 318 -2.61 18.75 26.22
C ILE A 318 -2.35 17.27 25.92
N ALA A 319 -2.28 16.42 26.94
CA ALA A 319 -2.04 15.00 26.76
C ALA A 319 -3.22 14.24 26.12
N GLU A 320 -4.43 14.82 26.10
CA GLU A 320 -5.61 14.27 25.43
C GLU A 320 -5.80 14.82 24.00
N GLU A 321 -5.15 15.94 23.67
CA GLU A 321 -5.01 16.42 22.30
C GLU A 321 -4.10 15.48 21.49
N ILE A 322 -4.39 15.29 20.21
CA ILE A 322 -3.58 14.38 19.39
C ILE A 322 -2.28 15.07 19.01
N ASP A 323 -1.19 14.56 19.56
CA ASP A 323 0.15 15.00 19.23
C ASP A 323 0.52 14.50 17.81
N PRO A 324 1.02 15.37 16.92
CA PRO A 324 1.48 14.98 15.59
C PRO A 324 2.50 13.84 15.60
N GLU A 325 3.32 13.70 16.64
CA GLU A 325 4.33 12.62 16.76
C GLU A 325 3.72 11.22 16.94
N PHE A 326 2.50 11.15 17.47
CA PHE A 326 1.75 9.91 17.70
C PHE A 326 0.52 9.81 16.80
N SER A 327 0.56 10.51 15.66
CA SER A 327 -0.48 10.52 14.64
C SER A 327 0.15 10.33 13.27
N PHE A 328 -0.52 9.56 12.43
CA PHE A 328 -0.21 9.43 11.01
C PHE A 328 -1.19 10.22 10.16
N ALA A 329 -1.98 11.12 10.75
CA ALA A 329 -2.92 11.96 10.02
C ALA A 329 -2.17 12.99 9.16
N SER A 330 -2.67 13.25 7.95
CA SER A 330 -2.12 14.30 7.10
C SER A 330 -2.45 15.70 7.64
N LEU A 331 -1.44 16.42 8.14
CA LEU A 331 -1.56 17.82 8.58
C LEU A 331 -2.06 18.73 7.45
N LYS A 332 -1.64 18.47 6.21
CA LYS A 332 -2.09 19.22 5.03
C LYS A 332 -3.60 19.10 4.80
N ALA A 333 -4.13 17.87 4.91
CA ALA A 333 -5.56 17.64 4.74
C ALA A 333 -6.39 18.24 5.88
N MET A 334 -5.85 18.21 7.11
CA MET A 334 -6.48 18.82 8.28
C MET A 334 -6.59 20.35 8.13
N GLY A 335 -5.64 21.01 7.47
CA GLY A 335 -5.70 22.46 7.23
C GLY A 335 -6.72 22.87 6.15
N THR A 336 -6.89 22.09 5.09
CA THR A 336 -7.80 22.44 3.98
C THR A 336 -9.25 22.02 4.19
N ASN A 337 -9.49 20.89 4.86
CA ASN A 337 -10.83 20.29 4.99
C ASN A 337 -11.20 20.04 6.46
N PHE A 338 -10.84 20.99 7.34
CA PHE A 338 -10.97 20.83 8.79
C PHE A 338 -12.40 20.48 9.22
N ASP A 339 -13.38 21.28 8.78
CA ASP A 339 -14.79 21.12 9.18
C ASP A 339 -15.37 19.79 8.69
N ASP A 340 -15.12 19.42 7.43
CA ASP A 340 -15.56 18.14 6.86
C ASP A 340 -15.01 16.94 7.65
N ILE A 341 -13.70 16.97 7.95
CA ILE A 341 -13.03 15.89 8.71
C ILE A 341 -13.64 15.80 10.12
N LYS A 342 -13.81 16.93 10.79
CA LYS A 342 -14.38 17.00 12.14
C LYS A 342 -15.81 16.47 12.15
N ASP A 343 -16.65 16.89 11.21
CA ASP A 343 -18.04 16.45 11.08
C ASP A 343 -18.15 14.95 10.86
N ILE A 344 -17.30 14.37 10.01
CA ILE A 344 -17.27 12.92 9.77
C ILE A 344 -16.88 12.19 11.06
N LEU A 345 -15.81 12.64 11.74
CA LEU A 345 -15.35 12.03 12.98
C LEU A 345 -16.42 12.10 14.08
N GLU A 346 -17.12 13.23 14.21
CA GLU A 346 -18.21 13.38 15.17
C GLU A 346 -19.43 12.52 14.84
N ARG A 347 -19.77 12.35 13.56
CA ARG A 347 -20.86 11.45 13.12
C ARG A 347 -20.55 10.00 13.45
N VAL A 348 -19.30 9.56 13.28
CA VAL A 348 -18.89 8.20 13.66
C VAL A 348 -18.84 8.05 15.18
N LYS A 349 -18.30 9.05 15.89
CA LYS A 349 -18.27 9.07 17.37
C LYS A 349 -19.66 8.93 17.98
N ARG A 350 -20.67 9.61 17.43
CA ARG A 350 -22.08 9.49 17.86
C ARG A 350 -22.66 8.09 17.67
N ARG A 351 -22.15 7.32 16.71
CA ARG A 351 -22.58 5.94 16.41
C ARG A 351 -21.73 4.89 17.12
N ALA A 352 -20.65 5.28 17.79
CA ALA A 352 -19.76 4.37 18.51
C ALA A 352 -20.38 4.00 19.87
N VAL A 353 -20.85 2.76 20.00
CA VAL A 353 -21.51 2.27 21.23
C VAL A 353 -20.53 1.50 22.10
N SER A 354 -19.74 0.61 21.49
CA SER A 354 -18.79 -0.25 22.22
C SER A 354 -17.49 0.50 22.57
N ALA A 355 -16.80 0.04 23.61
CA ALA A 355 -15.43 0.47 23.91
C ALA A 355 -14.49 0.26 22.71
N THR A 356 -14.69 -0.82 21.95
CA THR A 356 -13.95 -1.10 20.72
C THR A 356 -14.22 -0.05 19.64
N ASP A 357 -15.46 0.39 19.49
CA ASP A 357 -15.83 1.41 18.50
C ASP A 357 -15.19 2.76 18.84
N ARG A 358 -15.11 3.10 20.13
CA ARG A 358 -14.41 4.31 20.60
C ARG A 358 -12.92 4.28 20.26
N LEU A 359 -12.28 3.13 20.40
CA LEU A 359 -10.88 2.96 19.99
C LEU A 359 -10.72 3.06 18.46
N LEU A 360 -11.68 2.57 17.67
CA LEU A 360 -11.66 2.75 16.21
C LEU A 360 -11.84 4.22 15.81
N VAL A 361 -12.68 4.97 16.53
CA VAL A 361 -12.80 6.43 16.34
C VAL A 361 -11.47 7.12 16.65
N GLU A 362 -10.80 6.73 17.73
CA GLU A 362 -9.49 7.28 18.07
C GLU A 362 -8.42 6.92 17.02
N ALA A 363 -8.46 5.70 16.49
CA ALA A 363 -7.59 5.29 15.38
C ALA A 363 -7.80 6.22 14.16
N LEU A 364 -9.05 6.49 13.79
CA LEU A 364 -9.39 7.42 12.70
C LEU A 364 -8.81 8.81 12.97
N ARG A 365 -8.98 9.34 14.20
CA ARG A 365 -8.42 10.65 14.55
C ARG A 365 -6.90 10.69 14.43
N ARG A 366 -6.21 9.56 14.61
CA ARG A 366 -4.75 9.41 14.42
C ARG A 366 -4.32 9.08 12.99
N GLY A 367 -5.23 9.16 12.01
CA GLY A 367 -4.91 8.88 10.60
C GLY A 367 -4.86 7.39 10.24
N ILE A 368 -5.38 6.52 11.11
CA ILE A 368 -5.37 5.05 10.95
C ILE A 368 -6.80 4.57 10.68
N GLY A 369 -7.04 4.03 9.49
CA GLY A 369 -8.32 3.46 9.08
C GLY A 369 -8.37 1.93 9.19
N VAL A 370 -9.58 1.40 9.30
CA VAL A 370 -9.84 -0.05 9.20
C VAL A 370 -10.90 -0.32 8.17
N TYR A 371 -10.63 -1.23 7.24
CA TYR A 371 -11.60 -1.62 6.23
C TYR A 371 -11.84 -3.13 6.22
N ASP A 372 -12.94 -3.55 6.84
CA ASP A 372 -13.43 -4.93 6.80
C ASP A 372 -14.95 -4.95 6.63
N ASN A 373 -15.47 -5.96 5.93
CA ASN A 373 -16.91 -6.15 5.74
C ASN A 373 -17.68 -6.42 7.05
N GLY A 374 -16.99 -6.79 8.13
CA GLY A 374 -17.57 -6.95 9.46
C GLY A 374 -17.76 -5.63 10.21
N LEU A 375 -17.24 -4.50 9.71
CA LEU A 375 -17.43 -3.20 10.33
C LEU A 375 -18.76 -2.55 9.95
N PRO A 376 -19.37 -1.76 10.87
CA PRO A 376 -20.59 -1.03 10.56
C PRO A 376 -20.41 -0.13 9.33
N LYS A 377 -21.47 -0.01 8.52
CA LYS A 377 -21.46 0.79 7.27
C LYS A 377 -20.93 2.21 7.50
N ALA A 378 -21.32 2.85 8.60
CA ALA A 378 -20.88 4.19 8.97
C ALA A 378 -19.36 4.32 9.11
N PHE A 379 -18.68 3.31 9.64
CA PHE A 379 -17.21 3.31 9.76
C PHE A 379 -16.55 3.14 8.39
N ARG A 380 -17.06 2.23 7.56
CA ARG A 380 -16.54 2.00 6.21
C ARG A 380 -16.67 3.24 5.33
N GLU A 381 -17.84 3.91 5.38
CA GLU A 381 -18.08 5.17 4.67
C GLU A 381 -17.14 6.27 5.15
N ALA A 382 -16.92 6.40 6.46
CA ALA A 382 -16.00 7.38 7.01
C ALA A 382 -14.55 7.13 6.56
N VAL A 383 -14.10 5.88 6.56
CA VAL A 383 -12.76 5.52 6.05
C VAL A 383 -12.63 5.87 4.57
N ASP A 384 -13.65 5.59 3.75
CA ASP A 384 -13.61 5.95 2.32
C ASP A 384 -13.51 7.46 2.09
N ILE A 385 -14.32 8.25 2.79
CA ILE A 385 -14.31 9.71 2.64
C ILE A 385 -12.99 10.29 3.16
N LEU A 386 -12.57 9.91 4.38
CA LEU A 386 -11.35 10.45 4.99
C LEU A 386 -10.07 10.03 4.22
N TYR A 387 -10.05 8.84 3.62
CA TYR A 387 -8.95 8.41 2.76
C TYR A 387 -8.89 9.24 1.47
N ARG A 388 -10.04 9.50 0.81
CA ARG A 388 -10.10 10.31 -0.42
C ARG A 388 -9.73 11.77 -0.20
N ILE A 389 -10.08 12.33 0.96
CA ILE A 389 -9.65 13.66 1.39
C ILE A 389 -8.13 13.72 1.62
N GLY A 390 -7.47 12.57 1.75
CA GLY A 390 -6.04 12.46 2.04
C GLY A 390 -5.71 12.61 3.52
N TYR A 391 -6.70 12.50 4.41
CA TYR A 391 -6.52 12.57 5.86
C TYR A 391 -5.94 11.26 6.42
N LEU A 392 -6.52 10.12 6.03
CA LEU A 392 -6.02 8.80 6.42
C LEU A 392 -4.82 8.43 5.55
N ARG A 393 -3.68 8.15 6.19
CA ARG A 393 -2.46 7.72 5.50
C ARG A 393 -2.19 6.22 5.68
N ILE A 394 -2.76 5.60 6.70
CA ILE A 394 -2.63 4.15 6.95
C ILE A 394 -4.02 3.54 6.98
N CYS A 395 -4.22 2.45 6.26
CA CYS A 395 -5.45 1.66 6.37
C CYS A 395 -5.14 0.17 6.47
N ILE A 396 -5.65 -0.48 7.52
CA ILE A 396 -5.54 -1.93 7.71
C ILE A 396 -6.83 -2.58 7.19
N CYS A 397 -6.71 -3.48 6.23
CA CYS A 397 -7.85 -3.95 5.44
C CYS A 397 -7.83 -5.46 5.17
N SER A 398 -9.03 -6.02 5.03
CA SER A 398 -9.23 -7.42 4.62
C SER A 398 -9.33 -7.55 3.10
N ASN A 399 -9.64 -8.78 2.64
CA ASN A 399 -9.95 -9.06 1.23
C ASN A 399 -11.07 -8.18 0.65
N ALA A 400 -11.95 -7.63 1.49
CA ALA A 400 -13.04 -6.77 1.09
C ALA A 400 -12.58 -5.52 0.32
N LEU A 401 -11.41 -4.97 0.65
CA LEU A 401 -10.93 -3.76 -0.01
C LEU A 401 -10.43 -4.05 -1.42
N ALA A 402 -9.88 -5.25 -1.67
CA ALA A 402 -9.30 -5.60 -2.96
C ALA A 402 -10.31 -5.45 -4.11
N LEU A 403 -11.57 -5.82 -3.89
CA LEU A 403 -12.59 -5.97 -4.93
C LEU A 403 -13.60 -4.81 -5.03
N GLY A 404 -13.61 -3.85 -4.09
CA GLY A 404 -14.81 -3.04 -3.85
C GLY A 404 -14.72 -1.52 -4.00
N MET A 405 -13.54 -0.91 -3.90
CA MET A 405 -13.44 0.56 -3.81
C MET A 405 -12.24 1.15 -4.54
N ASN A 406 -12.30 2.42 -4.94
CA ASN A 406 -11.20 3.13 -5.57
C ASN A 406 -10.32 3.86 -4.53
N MET A 407 -9.56 3.09 -3.76
CA MET A 407 -8.51 3.57 -2.86
C MET A 407 -7.13 3.14 -3.41
N PRO A 408 -6.47 3.97 -4.23
CA PRO A 408 -5.09 3.75 -4.61
C PRO A 408 -4.15 4.21 -3.49
N CYS A 409 -3.04 3.51 -3.29
CA CYS A 409 -2.04 3.80 -2.28
C CYS A 409 -0.65 3.91 -2.92
N ARG A 410 0.32 4.47 -2.18
CA ARG A 410 1.72 4.43 -2.62
C ARG A 410 2.31 3.04 -2.35
N THR A 411 1.95 2.45 -1.21
CA THR A 411 2.45 1.13 -0.76
C THR A 411 1.33 0.17 -0.39
N SER A 412 1.41 -1.07 -0.87
CA SER A 412 0.56 -2.19 -0.43
C SER A 412 1.40 -3.16 0.38
N VAL A 413 1.02 -3.39 1.64
CA VAL A 413 1.68 -4.32 2.57
C VAL A 413 0.85 -5.60 2.69
N PHE A 414 1.48 -6.76 2.63
CA PHE A 414 0.87 -8.06 2.91
C PHE A 414 1.48 -8.61 4.21
N ALA A 415 0.68 -8.66 5.27
CA ALA A 415 1.13 -9.06 6.60
C ALA A 415 0.56 -10.43 7.01
N GLY A 416 1.46 -11.40 7.19
CA GLY A 416 1.15 -12.78 7.56
C GLY A 416 0.72 -13.67 6.39
N ASP A 417 0.89 -14.99 6.55
CA ASP A 417 0.35 -15.98 5.61
C ASP A 417 -1.15 -16.21 5.82
N SER A 418 -1.85 -16.48 4.73
CA SER A 418 -3.23 -16.92 4.74
C SER A 418 -3.55 -17.72 3.50
N PHE A 419 -4.43 -18.72 3.63
CA PHE A 419 -4.98 -19.45 2.48
C PHE A 419 -5.80 -18.52 1.56
N MET A 420 -6.34 -17.43 2.09
CA MET A 420 -7.12 -16.44 1.34
C MET A 420 -6.26 -15.50 0.51
N LEU A 421 -4.94 -15.44 0.77
CA LEU A 421 -3.98 -14.75 -0.08
C LEU A 421 -3.72 -15.60 -1.33
N THR A 422 -4.67 -15.55 -2.26
CA THR A 422 -4.56 -16.17 -3.58
C THR A 422 -3.85 -15.24 -4.56
N PRO A 423 -3.31 -15.75 -5.67
CA PRO A 423 -2.73 -14.90 -6.71
C PRO A 423 -3.67 -13.80 -7.22
N THR A 424 -4.96 -14.10 -7.37
CA THR A 424 -5.96 -13.11 -7.76
C THR A 424 -6.05 -12.01 -6.71
N MET A 425 -6.13 -12.37 -5.43
CA MET A 425 -6.17 -11.39 -4.34
C MET A 425 -4.89 -10.56 -4.27
N PHE A 426 -3.72 -11.20 -4.42
CA PHE A 426 -2.44 -10.52 -4.47
C PHE A 426 -2.38 -9.50 -5.62
N LYS A 427 -2.76 -9.88 -6.84
CA LYS A 427 -2.74 -8.97 -8.00
C LYS A 427 -3.74 -7.82 -7.85
N GLN A 428 -4.92 -8.08 -7.26
CA GLN A 428 -5.94 -7.04 -7.03
C GLN A 428 -5.56 -6.08 -5.89
N SER A 429 -5.01 -6.59 -4.79
CA SER A 429 -4.54 -5.79 -3.66
C SER A 429 -3.24 -5.04 -3.96
N GLY A 430 -2.27 -5.72 -4.57
CA GLY A 430 -0.98 -5.14 -4.98
C GLY A 430 -1.14 -4.14 -6.12
N GLY A 431 -2.10 -4.35 -7.02
CA GLY A 431 -2.43 -3.41 -8.10
C GLY A 431 -2.97 -2.06 -7.65
N ARG A 432 -3.21 -1.87 -6.35
CA ARG A 432 -3.58 -0.57 -5.75
C ARG A 432 -2.37 0.31 -5.47
N ALA A 433 -1.17 -0.26 -5.44
CA ALA A 433 0.06 0.47 -5.22
C ALA A 433 0.46 1.30 -6.45
N GLY A 434 0.90 2.53 -6.20
CA GLY A 434 1.20 3.56 -7.20
C GLY A 434 -0.04 4.37 -7.60
N ARG A 435 -0.16 5.59 -7.07
CA ARG A 435 -1.25 6.50 -7.40
C ARG A 435 -0.97 7.24 -8.70
N ARG A 436 -1.87 7.10 -9.67
CA ARG A 436 -1.77 7.77 -10.98
C ARG A 436 -1.66 9.29 -10.82
N GLY A 437 -0.61 9.87 -11.41
CA GLY A 437 -0.37 11.32 -11.39
C GLY A 437 0.23 11.87 -10.09
N TYR A 438 0.45 11.02 -9.07
CA TYR A 438 1.06 11.42 -7.80
C TYR A 438 2.38 10.69 -7.53
N ASP A 439 2.45 9.39 -7.83
CA ASP A 439 3.62 8.56 -7.55
C ASP A 439 4.30 8.14 -8.86
N ALA A 440 5.64 8.19 -8.90
CA ALA A 440 6.43 7.67 -10.01
C ALA A 440 6.42 6.12 -10.05
N ALA A 441 6.42 5.50 -8.87
CA ALA A 441 6.38 4.06 -8.68
C ALA A 441 5.52 3.67 -7.46
N GLY A 442 5.05 2.43 -7.44
CA GLY A 442 4.34 1.81 -6.32
C GLY A 442 5.19 0.74 -5.65
N TYR A 443 4.88 0.45 -4.39
CA TYR A 443 5.63 -0.52 -3.59
C TYR A 443 4.71 -1.64 -3.08
N ILE A 444 5.19 -2.87 -3.17
CA ILE A 444 4.57 -4.06 -2.60
C ILE A 444 5.52 -4.58 -1.52
N LEU A 445 5.02 -4.65 -0.29
CA LEU A 445 5.80 -5.10 0.85
C LEU A 445 5.23 -6.41 1.39
N PHE A 446 6.08 -7.40 1.62
CA PHE A 446 5.72 -8.66 2.27
C PHE A 446 6.28 -8.68 3.69
N TRP A 447 5.44 -8.92 4.68
CA TRP A 447 5.82 -9.03 6.08
C TRP A 447 5.39 -10.38 6.62
N GLU A 448 6.37 -11.21 6.99
CA GLU A 448 6.13 -12.56 7.53
C GLU A 448 5.25 -13.43 6.60
N VAL A 449 5.47 -13.31 5.29
CA VAL A 449 4.90 -14.20 4.28
C VAL A 449 5.98 -15.20 3.86
N PRO A 450 5.70 -16.52 3.91
CA PRO A 450 6.66 -17.54 3.48
C PRO A 450 7.14 -17.32 2.05
N PHE A 451 8.44 -17.52 1.82
CA PHE A 451 9.02 -17.28 0.50
C PHE A 451 8.42 -18.19 -0.58
N SER A 452 8.17 -19.46 -0.25
CA SER A 452 7.44 -20.40 -1.11
C SER A 452 6.06 -19.88 -1.56
N LYS A 453 5.37 -19.15 -0.66
CA LYS A 453 4.10 -18.48 -0.97
C LYS A 453 4.33 -17.28 -1.88
N ILE A 454 5.33 -16.44 -1.61
CA ILE A 454 5.69 -15.29 -2.46
C ILE A 454 5.98 -15.78 -3.89
N ASN A 455 6.81 -16.82 -4.05
CA ASN A 455 7.13 -17.43 -5.34
C ASN A 455 5.86 -17.84 -6.08
N ARG A 456 4.97 -18.58 -5.40
CA ARG A 456 3.68 -18.97 -5.98
C ARG A 456 2.81 -17.77 -6.39
N LEU A 457 2.83 -16.66 -5.65
CA LEU A 457 2.04 -15.47 -5.95
C LEU A 457 2.57 -14.72 -7.18
N LEU A 458 3.89 -14.65 -7.35
CA LEU A 458 4.56 -13.95 -8.45
C LEU A 458 4.54 -14.75 -9.75
N GLU A 459 4.69 -16.07 -9.67
CA GLU A 459 4.64 -16.98 -10.82
C GLU A 459 3.23 -17.20 -11.37
N ALA A 460 2.21 -16.97 -10.55
CA ALA A 460 0.85 -17.29 -10.91
C ALA A 460 0.36 -16.48 -12.12
N ARG A 461 -0.14 -17.21 -13.13
CA ARG A 461 -0.73 -16.62 -14.33
C ARG A 461 -2.06 -15.95 -14.02
N LEU A 462 -2.44 -14.97 -14.85
CA LEU A 462 -3.78 -14.40 -14.78
C LEU A 462 -4.83 -15.49 -15.03
N PRO A 463 -5.89 -15.58 -14.21
CA PRO A 463 -6.98 -16.49 -14.48
C PRO A 463 -7.60 -16.13 -15.83
N ILE A 464 -7.80 -17.13 -16.69
CA ILE A 464 -8.53 -16.96 -17.94
C ILE A 464 -10.00 -16.81 -17.54
N PHE A 465 -10.63 -15.70 -17.92
CA PHE A 465 -12.05 -15.50 -17.69
C PHE A 465 -12.84 -16.45 -18.59
N GLY A 466 -13.24 -17.59 -18.03
CA GLY A 466 -14.25 -18.46 -18.61
C GLY A 466 -15.64 -17.89 -18.31
N GLY A 467 -16.50 -17.85 -19.32
CA GLY A 467 -17.91 -17.53 -19.13
C GLY A 467 -18.64 -18.74 -18.57
N ASP A 468 -18.79 -18.82 -17.25
CA ASP A 468 -19.84 -19.66 -16.68
C ASP A 468 -21.16 -18.92 -16.89
N PHE A 469 -22.05 -19.48 -17.71
CA PHE A 469 -23.40 -18.97 -17.88
C PHE A 469 -24.33 -19.68 -16.88
N PRO A 470 -24.62 -19.09 -15.71
CA PRO A 470 -25.45 -19.74 -14.71
C PRO A 470 -26.90 -19.81 -15.22
N VAL A 471 -27.33 -21.00 -15.63
CA VAL A 471 -28.74 -21.27 -15.92
C VAL A 471 -29.49 -21.35 -14.59
N SER A 472 -30.13 -20.25 -14.19
CA SER A 472 -31.00 -20.21 -13.01
C SER A 472 -32.46 -20.50 -13.40
N PRO A 473 -33.28 -21.11 -12.53
CA PRO A 473 -34.71 -21.28 -12.79
C PRO A 473 -35.43 -19.97 -13.14
N MET A 474 -35.01 -18.86 -12.53
CA MET A 474 -35.53 -17.52 -12.85
C MET A 474 -35.17 -17.07 -14.25
N LEU A 475 -33.96 -17.37 -14.73
CA LEU A 475 -33.57 -17.09 -16.10
C LEU A 475 -34.43 -17.89 -17.06
N THR A 476 -34.61 -19.20 -16.81
CA THR A 476 -35.43 -20.10 -17.64
C THR A 476 -36.89 -19.63 -17.71
N LEU A 477 -37.51 -19.30 -16.57
CA LEU A 477 -38.89 -18.81 -16.53
C LEU A 477 -39.03 -17.45 -17.22
N ARG A 478 -38.05 -16.56 -17.06
CA ARG A 478 -38.04 -15.27 -17.78
C ARG A 478 -37.91 -15.49 -19.28
N THR A 479 -37.03 -16.38 -19.73
CA THR A 479 -36.88 -16.69 -21.17
C THR A 479 -38.16 -17.28 -21.75
N LEU A 480 -38.83 -18.19 -21.04
CA LEU A 480 -40.11 -18.75 -21.48
C LEU A 480 -41.20 -17.68 -21.57
N ARG A 481 -41.29 -16.80 -20.56
CA ARG A 481 -42.24 -15.68 -20.58
C ARG A 481 -41.96 -14.70 -21.73
N TYR A 482 -40.70 -14.35 -21.97
CA TYR A 482 -40.33 -13.48 -23.08
C TYR A 482 -40.63 -14.14 -24.43
N HIS A 483 -40.43 -15.46 -24.54
CA HIS A 483 -40.78 -16.21 -25.73
C HIS A 483 -42.29 -16.15 -26.01
N GLU A 484 -43.14 -16.44 -25.01
CA GLU A 484 -44.60 -16.33 -25.14
C GLU A 484 -45.05 -14.91 -25.51
N GLN A 485 -44.42 -13.88 -24.94
CA GLN A 485 -44.71 -12.48 -25.29
C GLN A 485 -44.32 -12.14 -26.73
N LEU A 486 -43.18 -12.65 -27.21
CA LEU A 486 -42.76 -12.47 -28.60
C LEU A 486 -43.68 -13.20 -29.58
N GLU A 487 -44.12 -14.42 -29.24
CA GLU A 487 -45.12 -15.14 -30.04
C GLU A 487 -46.42 -14.36 -30.18
N ARG A 488 -46.92 -13.78 -29.07
CA ARG A 488 -48.13 -12.94 -29.12
C ARG A 488 -47.96 -11.69 -29.99
N LEU A 489 -46.82 -11.00 -29.87
CA LEU A 489 -46.53 -9.81 -30.68
C LEU A 489 -46.32 -10.15 -32.17
N ALA A 490 -45.73 -11.30 -32.48
CA ALA A 490 -45.61 -11.77 -33.86
C ALA A 490 -46.98 -12.05 -34.49
N VAL A 491 -47.89 -12.67 -33.73
CA VAL A 491 -49.28 -12.89 -34.18
C VAL A 491 -50.02 -11.57 -34.40
N GLU A 492 -49.87 -10.58 -33.50
CA GLU A 492 -50.47 -9.25 -33.68
C GLU A 492 -49.87 -8.48 -34.87
N GLY A 493 -48.57 -8.61 -35.12
CA GLY A 493 -47.88 -8.00 -36.26
C GLY A 493 -48.27 -8.61 -37.61
N ASP A 494 -48.46 -9.93 -37.69
CA ASP A 494 -48.98 -10.60 -38.89
C ASP A 494 -50.45 -10.24 -39.16
N VAL A 495 -51.25 -10.04 -38.11
CA VAL A 495 -52.63 -9.56 -38.24
C VAL A 495 -52.68 -8.10 -38.73
N LEU A 496 -51.75 -7.25 -38.30
CA LEU A 496 -51.60 -5.87 -38.78
C LEU A 496 -51.12 -5.81 -40.24
N ASN A 497 -50.17 -6.66 -40.64
CA ASN A 497 -49.67 -6.74 -42.02
C ASN A 497 -50.66 -7.40 -42.99
N ALA A 498 -51.56 -8.27 -42.51
CA ALA A 498 -52.63 -8.86 -43.31
C ALA A 498 -53.86 -7.93 -43.45
N ALA A 499 -53.92 -6.85 -42.69
CA ALA A 499 -55.03 -5.88 -42.67
C ALA A 499 -54.74 -4.59 -43.48
N THR A 500 -53.56 -4.46 -44.09
CA THR A 500 -53.20 -3.46 -45.10
C THR A 500 -53.12 -4.10 -46.48
#